data_AF-A0AB34T5N6-F1
#
_entry.id   AF-A0AB34T5N6-F1
#
_cell.length_a   1.000
_cell.length_b   1.000
_cell.length_c   1.000
_cell.angle_alpha   90.00
_cell.angle_beta   90.00
_cell.angle_gamma   90.00
#
_symmetry.space_group_name_H-M   'P 1'
#
loop_
_entity.id
_entity.type
_entity.pdbx_description
1 polymer ?
#
loop_
_entity_poly.entity_id
_entity_poly.type
_entity_poly.pdbx_seq_one_letter_code
_entity_poly.pdbx_strand_id
1 'polypeptide(L)'
;MEGRKQCGTFRLICRACDTKVFSKYENFSVYTENFETLAPYHEEQIILNQIAMKNSLSSLYDALQSASTFQDALNYITENGSRHSETPLKQYLQVSQDDAIQYNRIFKETQKISHKNNIHNVYRIGFYRIIPHQMQVAFQGLILPRQDFDGSIIYDGESEKQFNPLHVCIFPDKERTILLAFCKSKCVQYRSLLRTIRAMDDDDAAKALIALSINYSSNFYISDRSDIEKGTEEYKYLQHLAGDDGTYFTGFQMTAGISTSHLCNISKQCRINAMTENQPLYTQFHLIPNSFIEP
;
A
#
# COMPACT_ATOMS: atom_id res chain seq x y z
N MET A 1 16.88 2.96 -11.93
CA MET A 1 15.50 3.18 -12.47
C MET A 1 14.76 1.84 -12.68
N GLU A 2 14.90 0.86 -11.78
CA GLU A 2 14.27 -0.47 -11.94
C GLU A 2 12.97 -0.63 -11.14
N GLY A 3 12.86 -0.04 -9.95
CA GLY A 3 11.63 -0.08 -9.14
C GLY A 3 10.36 0.41 -9.83
N ARG A 4 10.48 1.37 -10.75
CA ARG A 4 9.34 1.94 -11.53
C ARG A 4 8.66 0.91 -12.44
N LYS A 5 9.38 -0.13 -12.87
CA LYS A 5 8.82 -1.21 -13.71
C LYS A 5 8.29 -2.39 -12.89
N GLN A 6 8.57 -2.43 -11.59
CA GLN A 6 8.29 -3.58 -10.73
C GLN A 6 7.18 -3.31 -9.70
N CYS A 7 7.03 -2.08 -9.19
CA CYS A 7 5.85 -1.72 -8.39
C CYS A 7 4.61 -1.54 -9.28
N GLY A 8 3.54 -2.28 -8.97
CA GLY A 8 2.23 -2.10 -9.60
C GLY A 8 2.08 -2.67 -11.02
N THR A 9 3.01 -3.50 -11.50
CA THR A 9 2.78 -4.29 -12.73
C THR A 9 1.97 -5.54 -12.42
N PHE A 10 0.65 -5.44 -12.57
CA PHE A 10 -0.27 -6.57 -12.49
C PHE A 10 -0.88 -6.87 -13.86
N ARG A 11 -1.16 -8.14 -14.14
CA ARG A 11 -1.66 -8.59 -15.46
C ARG A 11 -3.19 -8.58 -15.55
N LEU A 12 -3.85 -7.50 -15.10
CA LEU A 12 -5.29 -7.31 -15.31
C LEU A 12 -5.62 -6.34 -16.47
N ILE A 13 -4.65 -5.55 -16.93
CA ILE A 13 -4.86 -4.52 -17.96
C ILE A 13 -3.86 -4.63 -19.10
N CYS A 14 -4.30 -4.26 -20.29
CA CYS A 14 -3.45 -4.24 -21.48
C CYS A 14 -2.50 -3.03 -21.45
N ARG A 15 -1.32 -3.12 -22.07
CA ARG A 15 -0.37 -1.98 -22.13
C ARG A 15 -0.99 -0.72 -22.71
N ALA A 16 -1.78 -0.85 -23.77
CA ALA A 16 -2.47 0.29 -24.39
C ALA A 16 -3.50 0.94 -23.44
N CYS A 17 -4.18 0.11 -22.65
CA CYS A 17 -5.15 0.52 -21.64
C CYS A 17 -4.45 1.28 -20.52
N ASP A 18 -3.32 0.74 -20.04
CA ASP A 18 -2.50 1.34 -19.00
C ASP A 18 -2.02 2.73 -19.43
N THR A 19 -1.32 2.81 -20.56
CA THR A 19 -0.79 4.08 -21.08
C THR A 19 -1.89 5.13 -21.32
N LYS A 20 -3.04 4.72 -21.88
CA LYS A 20 -4.13 5.66 -22.19
C LYS A 20 -4.77 6.23 -20.93
N VAL A 21 -5.05 5.37 -19.94
CA VAL A 21 -5.86 5.71 -18.78
C VAL A 21 -5.04 6.41 -17.69
N PHE A 22 -3.75 6.10 -17.57
CA PHE A 22 -2.91 6.47 -16.43
C PHE A 22 -1.85 7.54 -16.73
N SER A 23 -1.83 8.05 -17.96
CA SER A 23 -0.83 9.02 -18.43
C SER A 23 -0.73 10.30 -17.61
N LYS A 24 -1.82 10.80 -17.01
CA LYS A 24 -1.78 12.07 -16.26
C LYS A 24 -1.03 11.92 -14.94
N TYR A 25 -1.34 10.89 -14.15
CA TYR A 25 -0.64 10.71 -12.87
C TYR A 25 0.82 10.25 -13.06
N GLU A 26 1.14 9.58 -14.16
CA GLU A 26 2.51 9.13 -14.49
C GLU A 26 3.40 10.26 -15.01
N ASN A 27 2.82 11.41 -15.34
CA ASN A 27 3.57 12.61 -15.71
C ASN A 27 4.06 13.34 -14.45
N PHE A 28 5.30 13.09 -14.06
CA PHE A 28 5.86 13.67 -12.84
C PHE A 28 5.96 15.20 -12.82
N SER A 29 5.89 15.88 -13.97
CA SER A 29 5.91 17.35 -14.01
C SER A 29 4.67 18.01 -13.40
N VAL A 30 3.58 17.26 -13.20
CA VAL A 30 2.34 17.77 -12.59
C VAL A 30 2.47 17.94 -11.07
N TYR A 31 3.37 17.19 -10.42
CA TYR A 31 3.63 17.30 -8.99
C TYR A 31 4.55 18.49 -8.74
N THR A 32 3.93 19.58 -8.30
CA THR A 32 4.57 20.85 -7.94
C THR A 32 4.17 21.22 -6.51
N GLU A 33 4.79 22.24 -5.92
CA GLU A 33 4.40 22.74 -4.59
C GLU A 33 2.91 23.12 -4.52
N ASN A 34 2.32 23.53 -5.64
CA ASN A 34 0.90 23.93 -5.72
C ASN A 34 -0.03 22.81 -6.22
N PHE A 35 0.41 21.54 -6.15
CA PHE A 35 -0.38 20.38 -6.60
C PHE A 35 -1.78 20.33 -5.97
N GLU A 36 -1.91 20.71 -4.70
CA GLU A 36 -3.19 20.71 -3.98
C GLU A 36 -4.19 21.76 -4.49
N THR A 37 -3.71 22.75 -5.25
CA THR A 37 -4.50 23.91 -5.71
C THR A 37 -4.41 24.11 -7.23
N LEU A 38 -4.20 23.04 -7.99
CA LEU A 38 -4.09 23.12 -9.45
C LEU A 38 -5.36 23.70 -10.09
N ALA A 39 -5.20 24.84 -10.76
CA ALA A 39 -6.22 25.50 -11.57
C ALA A 39 -5.72 25.66 -13.01
N PRO A 40 -6.59 25.62 -14.04
CA PRO A 40 -8.03 25.36 -14.03
C PRO A 40 -8.39 23.86 -14.18
N TYR A 41 -9.64 23.48 -13.87
CA TYR A 41 -10.27 22.15 -14.09
C TYR A 41 -10.03 21.04 -13.06
N HIS A 42 -9.46 21.32 -11.90
CA HIS A 42 -9.25 20.32 -10.85
C HIS A 42 -8.49 19.08 -11.34
N GLU A 43 -7.40 19.33 -12.08
CA GLU A 43 -6.57 18.26 -12.62
C GLU A 43 -6.04 17.33 -11.53
N GLU A 44 -5.83 17.84 -10.31
CA GLU A 44 -5.48 17.05 -9.13
C GLU A 44 -6.53 15.95 -8.89
N GLN A 45 -7.82 16.24 -9.02
CA GLN A 45 -8.86 15.22 -8.82
C GLN A 45 -8.83 14.14 -9.90
N ILE A 46 -8.47 14.49 -11.13
CA ILE A 46 -8.28 13.52 -12.21
C ILE A 46 -7.09 12.62 -11.90
N ILE A 47 -5.96 13.20 -11.48
CA ILE A 47 -4.73 12.51 -11.11
C ILE A 47 -4.99 11.57 -9.93
N LEU A 48 -5.60 12.07 -8.85
CA LEU A 48 -5.97 11.28 -7.68
C LEU A 48 -6.94 10.14 -8.03
N ASN A 49 -7.88 10.37 -8.95
CA ASN A 49 -8.78 9.30 -9.42
C ASN A 49 -8.04 8.23 -10.22
N GLN A 50 -7.07 8.61 -11.06
CA GLN A 50 -6.23 7.65 -11.79
C GLN A 50 -5.37 6.81 -10.83
N ILE A 51 -4.77 7.43 -9.82
CA ILE A 51 -4.03 6.72 -8.77
C ILE A 51 -4.96 5.76 -8.02
N ALA A 52 -6.12 6.23 -7.56
CA ALA A 52 -7.08 5.40 -6.83
C ALA A 52 -7.54 4.19 -7.65
N MET A 53 -7.80 4.40 -8.95
CA MET A 53 -8.16 3.34 -9.89
C MET A 53 -7.04 2.32 -10.04
N LYS A 54 -5.78 2.75 -10.24
CA LYS A 54 -4.64 1.83 -10.38
C LYS A 54 -4.37 1.05 -9.09
N ASN A 55 -4.45 1.69 -7.93
CA ASN A 55 -4.25 1.03 -6.64
C ASN A 55 -5.35 -0.02 -6.40
N SER A 56 -6.60 0.29 -6.75
CA SER A 56 -7.72 -0.65 -6.62
C SER A 56 -7.60 -1.85 -7.55
N LEU A 57 -7.10 -1.65 -8.77
CA LEU A 57 -6.82 -2.74 -9.70
C LEU A 57 -5.66 -3.63 -9.21
N SER A 58 -4.58 -3.04 -8.72
CA SER A 58 -3.46 -3.81 -8.15
C SER A 58 -3.93 -4.65 -6.96
N SER A 59 -4.67 -4.04 -6.04
CA SER A 59 -5.17 -4.73 -4.84
C SER A 59 -6.19 -5.82 -5.19
N LEU A 60 -7.02 -5.59 -6.21
CA LEU A 60 -7.93 -6.60 -6.76
C LEU A 60 -7.15 -7.80 -7.32
N TYR A 61 -6.08 -7.55 -8.08
CA TYR A 61 -5.22 -8.61 -8.59
C TYR A 61 -4.64 -9.46 -7.46
N ASP A 62 -4.06 -8.81 -6.45
CA ASP A 62 -3.42 -9.48 -5.32
C ASP A 62 -4.42 -10.31 -4.50
N ALA A 63 -5.63 -9.79 -4.29
CA ALA A 63 -6.71 -10.49 -3.62
C ALA A 63 -7.20 -11.72 -4.41
N LEU A 64 -7.36 -11.60 -5.73
CA LEU A 64 -7.73 -12.73 -6.60
C LEU A 64 -6.65 -13.81 -6.62
N GLN A 65 -5.37 -13.44 -6.70
CA GLN A 65 -4.26 -14.39 -6.65
C GLN A 65 -4.16 -15.10 -5.32
N SER A 66 -4.38 -14.37 -4.22
CA SER A 66 -4.42 -14.94 -2.88
C SER A 66 -5.58 -15.94 -2.75
N ALA A 67 -6.78 -15.57 -3.17
CA ALA A 67 -7.96 -16.44 -3.16
C ALA A 67 -7.72 -17.72 -3.99
N SER A 68 -7.16 -17.61 -5.20
CA SER A 68 -6.82 -18.78 -6.02
C SER A 68 -5.83 -19.70 -5.30
N THR A 69 -4.77 -19.14 -4.72
CA THR A 69 -3.75 -19.90 -3.99
C THR A 69 -4.35 -20.66 -2.80
N PHE A 70 -5.23 -20.02 -2.03
CA PHE A 70 -5.90 -20.68 -0.91
C PHE A 70 -6.88 -21.76 -1.36
N GLN A 71 -7.59 -21.51 -2.47
CA GLN A 71 -8.49 -22.51 -3.05
C GLN A 71 -7.73 -23.75 -3.51
N ASP A 72 -6.59 -23.57 -4.18
CA ASP A 72 -5.73 -24.67 -4.64
C ASP A 72 -5.16 -25.46 -3.45
N ALA A 73 -4.72 -24.76 -2.39
CA ALA A 73 -4.25 -25.40 -1.16
C ALA A 73 -5.35 -26.21 -0.45
N LEU A 74 -6.58 -25.68 -0.39
CA LEU A 74 -7.74 -26.38 0.16
C LEU A 74 -8.09 -27.62 -0.64
N ASN A 75 -8.08 -27.53 -1.98
CA ASN A 75 -8.34 -28.67 -2.85
C ASN A 75 -7.30 -29.78 -2.61
N TYR A 76 -6.02 -29.43 -2.59
CA TYR A 76 -4.93 -30.38 -2.31
C TYR A 76 -5.09 -31.08 -0.96
N ILE A 77 -5.43 -30.34 0.09
CA ILE A 77 -5.62 -30.91 1.44
C ILE A 77 -6.86 -31.82 1.51
N THR A 78 -7.94 -31.43 0.83
CA THR A 78 -9.18 -32.21 0.76
C THR A 78 -8.94 -33.55 0.06
N GLU A 79 -8.16 -33.54 -1.02
CA GLU A 79 -7.77 -34.75 -1.77
C GLU A 79 -6.82 -35.65 -0.98
N ASN A 80 -5.93 -35.09 -0.16
CA ASN A 80 -4.90 -35.82 0.59
C ASN A 80 -5.24 -36.10 2.06
N GLY A 81 -6.45 -35.76 2.52
CA GLY A 81 -6.99 -36.16 3.83
C GLY A 81 -6.49 -35.40 5.06
N SER A 82 -5.81 -34.24 4.90
CA SER A 82 -5.20 -33.50 6.02
C SER A 82 -6.12 -32.44 6.64
N ARG A 83 -7.11 -32.85 7.46
CA ARG A 83 -8.16 -31.93 7.95
C ARG A 83 -7.70 -30.80 8.89
N HIS A 84 -6.52 -30.89 9.50
CA HIS A 84 -6.07 -29.90 10.51
C HIS A 84 -5.81 -28.49 9.96
N SER A 85 -5.59 -28.35 8.66
CA SER A 85 -5.31 -27.05 8.01
C SER A 85 -6.52 -26.43 7.30
N GLU A 86 -7.68 -27.10 7.31
CA GLU A 86 -8.83 -26.70 6.49
C GLU A 86 -9.53 -25.43 7.01
N THR A 87 -9.75 -25.32 8.32
CA THR A 87 -10.47 -24.18 8.91
C THR A 87 -9.74 -22.84 8.73
N PRO A 88 -8.42 -22.72 9.03
CA PRO A 88 -7.70 -21.47 8.79
C PRO A 88 -7.65 -21.09 7.31
N LEU A 89 -7.43 -22.05 6.42
CA LEU A 89 -7.39 -21.80 4.97
C LEU A 89 -8.75 -21.33 4.42
N LYS A 90 -9.86 -21.88 4.91
CA LYS A 90 -11.21 -21.39 4.59
C LYS A 90 -11.43 -19.95 5.02
N GLN A 91 -10.98 -19.59 6.22
CA GLN A 91 -11.06 -18.20 6.70
C GLN A 91 -10.24 -17.26 5.82
N TYR A 92 -9.00 -17.63 5.47
CA TYR A 92 -8.17 -16.79 4.61
C TYR A 92 -8.70 -16.67 3.17
N LEU A 93 -9.27 -17.75 2.63
CA LEU A 93 -9.95 -17.74 1.35
C LEU A 93 -11.11 -16.74 1.38
N GLN A 94 -11.97 -16.82 2.40
CA GLN A 94 -13.11 -15.92 2.56
C GLN A 94 -12.66 -14.46 2.63
N VAL A 95 -11.66 -14.15 3.47
CA VAL A 95 -11.11 -12.79 3.58
C VAL A 95 -10.58 -12.29 2.23
N SER A 96 -9.89 -13.14 1.47
CA SER A 96 -9.36 -12.76 0.15
C SER A 96 -10.47 -12.53 -0.89
N GLN A 97 -11.57 -13.28 -0.80
CA GLN A 97 -12.75 -13.10 -1.63
C GLN A 97 -13.50 -11.80 -1.29
N ASP A 98 -13.70 -11.53 0.00
CA ASP A 98 -14.34 -10.30 0.48
C ASP A 98 -13.54 -9.05 0.06
N ASP A 99 -12.22 -9.11 0.21
CA ASP A 99 -11.30 -8.08 -0.30
C ASP A 99 -11.46 -7.86 -1.81
N ALA A 100 -11.48 -8.93 -2.61
CA ALA A 100 -11.66 -8.82 -4.06
C ALA A 100 -12.99 -8.14 -4.41
N ILE A 101 -14.07 -8.41 -3.66
CA ILE A 101 -15.36 -7.73 -3.82
C ILE A 101 -15.21 -6.23 -3.55
N GLN A 102 -14.57 -5.85 -2.44
CA GLN A 102 -14.39 -4.45 -2.06
C GLN A 102 -13.49 -3.69 -3.04
N TYR A 103 -12.35 -4.27 -3.46
CA TYR A 103 -11.46 -3.64 -4.43
C TYR A 103 -12.11 -3.49 -5.81
N ASN A 104 -12.87 -4.49 -6.27
CA ASN A 104 -13.63 -4.38 -7.51
C ASN A 104 -14.71 -3.29 -7.43
N ARG A 105 -15.35 -3.12 -6.25
CA ARG A 105 -16.28 -2.02 -6.03
C ARG A 105 -15.59 -0.66 -6.17
N ILE A 106 -14.44 -0.46 -5.52
CA ILE A 106 -13.66 0.78 -5.66
C ILE A 106 -13.24 1.02 -7.11
N PHE A 107 -12.77 -0.02 -7.80
CA PHE A 107 -12.42 0.08 -9.22
C PHE A 107 -13.61 0.53 -10.07
N LYS A 108 -14.78 -0.08 -9.91
CA LYS A 108 -16.00 0.33 -10.63
C LYS A 108 -16.42 1.76 -10.30
N GLU A 109 -16.28 2.19 -9.05
CA GLU A 109 -16.57 3.57 -8.64
C GLU A 109 -15.62 4.57 -9.29
N THR A 110 -14.31 4.31 -9.25
CA THR A 110 -13.28 5.17 -9.86
C THR A 110 -13.40 5.22 -11.39
N GLN A 111 -13.73 4.09 -12.03
CA GLN A 111 -14.02 4.03 -13.46
C GLN A 111 -15.24 4.91 -13.82
N LYS A 112 -16.33 4.83 -13.05
CA LYS A 112 -17.50 5.71 -13.26
C LYS A 112 -17.16 7.18 -13.10
N ILE A 113 -16.28 7.53 -12.14
CA ILE A 113 -15.81 8.91 -11.94
C ILE A 113 -15.00 9.39 -13.15
N SER A 114 -14.16 8.55 -13.75
CA SER A 114 -13.36 8.87 -14.94
C SER A 114 -14.19 9.26 -16.18
N HIS A 115 -15.47 8.86 -16.24
CA HIS A 115 -16.38 9.22 -17.32
C HIS A 115 -17.13 10.54 -17.10
N LYS A 116 -16.92 11.22 -15.97
CA LYS A 116 -17.56 12.52 -15.69
C LYS A 116 -16.78 13.64 -16.34
N ASN A 117 -17.50 14.60 -16.93
CA ASN A 117 -16.91 15.78 -17.55
C ASN A 117 -16.23 16.72 -16.55
N ASN A 118 -16.70 16.73 -15.29
CA ASN A 118 -16.18 17.56 -14.21
C ASN A 118 -16.03 16.70 -12.94
N ILE A 119 -14.80 16.63 -12.40
CA ILE A 119 -14.49 15.88 -11.18
C ILE A 119 -14.05 16.90 -10.13
N HIS A 120 -14.88 17.08 -9.10
CA HIS A 120 -14.60 18.02 -8.01
C HIS A 120 -14.87 17.37 -6.66
N ASN A 121 -14.03 17.69 -5.67
CA ASN A 121 -14.23 17.32 -4.26
C ASN A 121 -14.47 15.81 -4.03
N VAL A 122 -13.97 14.94 -4.90
CA VAL A 122 -14.07 13.48 -4.74
C VAL A 122 -13.07 13.01 -3.70
N TYR A 123 -11.85 13.54 -3.77
CA TYR A 123 -10.75 13.21 -2.90
C TYR A 123 -10.28 14.43 -2.12
N ARG A 124 -9.83 14.18 -0.89
CA ARG A 124 -9.14 15.13 -0.02
C ARG A 124 -7.70 14.66 0.14
N ILE A 125 -6.76 15.53 -0.19
CA ILE A 125 -5.36 15.33 0.14
C ILE A 125 -5.20 15.56 1.64
N GLY A 126 -4.65 14.55 2.32
CA GLY A 126 -4.35 14.63 3.75
C GLY A 126 -2.90 14.95 4.02
N PHE A 127 -2.00 14.59 3.11
CA PHE A 127 -0.58 14.87 3.19
C PHE A 127 0.01 14.97 1.78
N TYR A 128 0.83 15.98 1.55
CA TYR A 128 1.59 16.16 0.32
C TYR A 128 2.90 16.90 0.61
N ARG A 129 4.03 16.33 0.21
CA ARG A 129 5.36 16.98 0.28
C ARG A 129 6.25 16.52 -0.88
N ILE A 130 7.16 17.40 -1.30
CA ILE A 130 8.24 17.08 -2.22
C ILE A 130 9.55 17.12 -1.44
N ILE A 131 10.23 15.99 -1.37
CA ILE A 131 11.53 15.87 -0.70
C ILE A 131 12.63 16.10 -1.75
N PRO A 132 13.64 16.96 -1.50
CA PRO A 132 14.62 17.39 -2.50
C PRO A 132 15.76 16.38 -2.76
N HIS A 133 15.45 15.08 -2.64
CA HIS A 133 16.34 13.99 -3.02
C HIS A 133 15.55 12.71 -3.32
N GLN A 134 16.22 11.75 -3.96
CA GLN A 134 15.63 10.46 -4.30
C GLN A 134 15.76 9.48 -3.13
N MET A 135 14.63 9.02 -2.59
CA MET A 135 14.60 7.95 -1.59
C MET A 135 14.84 6.58 -2.23
N GLN A 136 15.33 5.63 -1.44
CA GLN A 136 15.52 4.24 -1.88
C GLN A 136 14.22 3.43 -1.91
N VAL A 137 13.14 4.03 -1.42
CA VAL A 137 11.82 3.42 -1.31
C VAL A 137 10.87 3.92 -2.39
N ALA A 138 10.14 3.01 -3.05
CA ALA A 138 8.95 3.34 -3.81
C ALA A 138 7.73 2.56 -3.32
N PHE A 139 6.59 3.24 -3.25
CA PHE A 139 5.33 2.63 -2.86
C PHE A 139 4.16 3.27 -3.58
N GLN A 140 3.21 2.45 -4.01
CA GLN A 140 1.93 2.91 -4.51
C GLN A 140 0.85 1.90 -4.13
N GLY A 141 -0.01 2.27 -3.20
CA GLY A 141 -1.02 1.34 -2.70
C GLY A 141 -2.20 2.02 -2.03
N LEU A 142 -3.20 1.21 -1.73
CA LEU A 142 -4.25 1.57 -0.81
C LEU A 142 -4.02 0.77 0.48
N ILE A 143 -4.22 1.40 1.62
CA ILE A 143 -4.05 0.80 2.95
C ILE A 143 -5.31 1.08 3.78
N LEU A 144 -5.56 0.22 4.77
CA LEU A 144 -6.67 0.38 5.72
C LEU A 144 -6.13 0.43 7.15
N PRO A 145 -5.57 1.58 7.58
CA PRO A 145 -5.15 1.76 8.97
C PRO A 145 -6.31 1.48 9.93
N ARG A 146 -6.10 0.56 10.87
CA ARG A 146 -7.09 0.19 11.89
C ARG A 146 -7.02 1.08 13.11
N GLN A 147 -5.84 1.63 13.39
CA GLN A 147 -5.57 2.49 14.52
C GLN A 147 -4.88 3.78 14.07
N ASP A 148 -4.85 4.77 14.96
CA ASP A 148 -4.04 5.98 14.86
C ASP A 148 -2.74 5.81 15.67
N PHE A 149 -1.83 6.79 15.61
CA PHE A 149 -0.56 6.77 16.33
C PHE A 149 -0.71 6.76 17.87
N ASP A 150 -1.85 7.24 18.38
CA ASP A 150 -2.18 7.19 19.80
C ASP A 150 -2.90 5.90 20.22
N GLY A 151 -3.06 4.94 19.29
CA GLY A 151 -3.76 3.68 19.51
C GLY A 151 -5.28 3.74 19.31
N SER A 152 -5.86 4.92 19.09
CA SER A 152 -7.29 5.10 18.85
C SER A 152 -7.75 4.31 17.62
N ILE A 153 -8.89 3.63 17.71
CA ILE A 153 -9.42 2.82 16.61
C ILE A 153 -9.97 3.75 15.51
N ILE A 154 -9.44 3.58 14.30
CA ILE A 154 -9.91 4.22 13.06
C ILE A 154 -10.92 3.32 12.34
N TYR A 155 -10.67 2.02 12.33
CA TYR A 155 -11.51 1.03 11.66
C TYR A 155 -11.48 -0.30 12.42
N ASP A 156 -12.66 -0.78 12.82
CA ASP A 156 -12.86 -1.99 13.63
C ASP A 156 -13.01 -3.28 12.81
N GLY A 157 -13.18 -3.18 11.48
CA GLY A 157 -13.35 -4.33 10.60
C GLY A 157 -14.76 -4.89 10.55
N GLU A 158 -15.72 -4.37 11.32
CA GLU A 158 -17.05 -4.99 11.47
C GLU A 158 -18.09 -4.48 10.46
N SER A 159 -17.86 -3.34 9.82
CA SER A 159 -18.83 -2.77 8.87
C SER A 159 -18.30 -2.62 7.44
N GLU A 160 -18.94 -3.33 6.51
CA GLU A 160 -18.71 -3.17 5.06
C GLU A 160 -18.96 -1.73 4.56
N LYS A 161 -19.77 -0.96 5.30
CA LYS A 161 -20.06 0.45 4.98
C LYS A 161 -18.85 1.38 5.19
N GLN A 162 -17.79 0.92 5.86
CA GLN A 162 -16.62 1.72 6.20
C GLN A 162 -15.37 1.43 5.36
N PHE A 163 -15.44 0.56 4.35
CA PHE A 163 -14.30 0.27 3.46
C PHE A 163 -13.96 1.48 2.57
N ASN A 164 -13.22 2.43 3.14
CA ASN A 164 -12.75 3.65 2.49
C ASN A 164 -11.25 3.73 2.72
N PRO A 165 -10.41 3.20 1.82
CA PRO A 165 -8.99 3.11 2.09
C PRO A 165 -8.32 4.50 2.05
N LEU A 166 -7.16 4.57 2.68
CA LEU A 166 -6.19 5.63 2.50
C LEU A 166 -5.28 5.24 1.33
N HIS A 167 -5.16 6.09 0.32
CA HIS A 167 -4.20 5.91 -0.76
C HIS A 167 -2.88 6.57 -0.35
N VAL A 168 -1.78 5.82 -0.44
CA VAL A 168 -0.42 6.31 -0.11
C VAL A 168 0.49 6.08 -1.31
N CYS A 169 1.28 7.09 -1.63
CA CYS A 169 2.23 7.12 -2.72
C CYS A 169 3.56 7.68 -2.22
N ILE A 170 4.64 6.94 -2.48
CA ILE A 170 6.02 7.35 -2.32
C ILE A 170 6.64 7.18 -3.71
N PHE A 171 6.84 8.29 -4.40
CA PHE A 171 7.32 8.30 -5.77
C PHE A 171 8.71 8.92 -5.88
N PRO A 172 9.78 8.11 -5.91
CA PRO A 172 11.11 8.56 -6.27
C PRO A 172 11.15 8.98 -7.75
N ASP A 173 11.46 10.24 -8.02
CA ASP A 173 11.58 10.85 -9.35
C ASP A 173 12.90 11.61 -9.48
N LYS A 174 13.92 10.94 -10.03
CA LYS A 174 15.25 11.49 -10.33
C LYS A 174 15.97 12.10 -9.12
N GLU A 175 15.73 13.37 -8.83
CA GLU A 175 16.41 14.17 -7.79
C GLU A 175 15.44 14.56 -6.66
N ARG A 176 14.23 14.00 -6.66
CA ARG A 176 13.22 14.30 -5.65
C ARG A 176 12.35 13.08 -5.36
N THR A 177 11.62 13.15 -4.27
CA THR A 177 10.61 12.14 -3.91
C THR A 177 9.30 12.82 -3.58
N ILE A 178 8.22 12.38 -4.20
CA ILE A 178 6.86 12.87 -3.90
C ILE A 178 6.23 11.95 -2.86
N LEU A 179 5.82 12.54 -1.74
CA LEU A 179 5.05 11.87 -0.71
C LEU A 179 3.61 12.37 -0.79
N LEU A 180 2.66 11.47 -1.00
CA LEU A 180 1.25 11.80 -1.16
C LEU A 180 0.37 10.80 -0.42
N ALA A 181 -0.50 11.30 0.45
CA ALA A 181 -1.55 10.51 1.06
C ALA A 181 -2.92 11.20 0.95
N PHE A 182 -3.91 10.47 0.45
CA PHE A 182 -5.25 11.02 0.21
C PHE A 182 -6.34 9.95 0.38
N CYS A 183 -7.56 10.41 0.64
CA CYS A 183 -8.72 9.55 0.76
C CYS A 183 -9.94 10.23 0.10
N LYS A 184 -11.07 9.54 0.01
CA LYS A 184 -12.33 10.19 -0.38
C LYS A 184 -12.63 11.36 0.56
N SER A 185 -13.15 12.47 0.03
CA SER A 185 -13.40 13.69 0.82
C SER A 185 -14.38 13.47 1.98
N LYS A 186 -15.33 12.56 1.81
CA LYS A 186 -16.31 12.18 2.86
C LYS A 186 -15.69 11.31 3.96
N CYS A 187 -14.48 10.78 3.75
CA CYS A 187 -13.79 9.95 4.72
C CYS A 187 -13.13 10.84 5.79
N VAL A 188 -13.67 10.76 7.01
CA VAL A 188 -13.21 11.56 8.16
C VAL A 188 -12.30 10.78 9.10
N GLN A 189 -12.30 9.44 9.02
CA GLN A 189 -11.63 8.55 9.95
C GLN A 189 -10.10 8.74 9.98
N TYR A 190 -9.48 9.12 8.85
CA TYR A 190 -8.03 9.37 8.77
C TYR A 190 -7.61 10.81 9.11
N ARG A 191 -8.52 11.68 9.56
CA ARG A 191 -8.19 13.09 9.82
C ARG A 191 -7.13 13.24 10.90
N SER A 192 -7.23 12.46 11.99
CA SER A 192 -6.30 12.56 13.09
C SER A 192 -4.92 12.01 12.68
N LEU A 193 -4.85 10.79 12.16
CA LEU A 193 -3.64 10.19 11.58
C LEU A 193 -2.90 11.12 10.60
N LEU A 194 -3.59 11.67 9.61
CA LEU A 194 -2.96 12.54 8.60
C LEU A 194 -2.54 13.90 9.17
N ARG A 195 -3.22 14.39 10.22
CA ARG A 195 -2.82 15.60 10.93
C ARG A 195 -1.53 15.36 11.73
N THR A 196 -1.40 14.20 12.37
CA THR A 196 -0.18 13.80 13.10
C THR A 196 1.01 13.76 12.14
N ILE A 197 0.88 13.06 11.01
CA ILE A 197 1.96 12.98 10.00
C ILE A 197 2.32 14.37 9.45
N ARG A 198 1.33 15.23 9.21
CA ARG A 198 1.58 16.59 8.71
C ARG A 198 2.37 17.47 9.68
N ALA A 199 2.26 17.20 10.99
CA ALA A 199 2.97 17.96 12.02
C ALA A 199 4.43 17.52 12.21
N MET A 200 4.83 16.37 11.65
CA MET A 200 6.21 15.87 11.67
C MET A 200 7.11 16.67 10.71
N ASP A 201 8.41 16.61 10.92
CA ASP A 201 9.38 17.02 9.90
C ASP A 201 9.37 16.07 8.69
N ASP A 202 10.17 16.37 7.66
CA ASP A 202 10.16 15.65 6.40
C ASP A 202 10.61 14.19 6.54
N ASP A 203 11.63 13.95 7.37
CA ASP A 203 12.21 12.62 7.57
C ASP A 203 11.26 11.74 8.39
N ASP A 204 10.71 12.27 9.48
CA ASP A 204 9.75 11.55 10.31
C ASP A 204 8.45 11.27 9.55
N ALA A 205 7.95 12.23 8.77
CA ALA A 205 6.78 12.00 7.94
C ALA A 205 7.02 10.92 6.87
N ALA A 206 8.20 10.91 6.25
CA ALA A 206 8.58 9.87 5.29
C ALA A 206 8.64 8.49 5.95
N LYS A 207 9.34 8.37 7.08
CA LYS A 207 9.43 7.13 7.86
C LYS A 207 8.06 6.63 8.32
N ALA A 208 7.19 7.53 8.78
CA ALA A 208 5.83 7.20 9.19
C ALA A 208 5.00 6.63 8.03
N LEU A 209 5.07 7.24 6.84
CA LEU A 209 4.40 6.72 5.65
C LEU A 209 4.98 5.37 5.20
N ILE A 210 6.30 5.20 5.25
CA ILE A 210 6.96 3.92 4.95
C ILE A 210 6.48 2.84 5.91
N ALA A 211 6.46 3.15 7.22
CA ALA A 211 6.06 2.18 8.22
C ALA A 211 4.59 1.75 8.05
N LEU A 212 3.70 2.70 7.76
CA LEU A 212 2.31 2.42 7.41
C LEU A 212 2.19 1.56 6.14
N SER A 213 2.98 1.87 5.11
CA SER A 213 2.99 1.11 3.85
C SER A 213 3.40 -0.34 4.07
N ILE A 214 4.50 -0.59 4.80
CA ILE A 214 4.98 -1.95 5.10
C ILE A 214 3.98 -2.70 5.99
N ASN A 215 3.40 -2.02 6.98
CA ASN A 215 2.47 -2.66 7.91
C ASN A 215 1.17 -3.13 7.25
N TYR A 216 0.70 -2.43 6.21
CA TYR A 216 -0.59 -2.72 5.58
C TYR A 216 -0.50 -3.25 4.15
N SER A 217 0.69 -3.31 3.54
CA SER A 217 0.86 -3.74 2.16
C SER A 217 2.18 -4.47 1.94
N SER A 218 2.14 -5.52 1.13
CA SER A 218 3.32 -6.24 0.65
C SER A 218 3.90 -5.68 -0.66
N ASN A 219 3.24 -4.71 -1.30
CA ASN A 219 3.63 -4.16 -2.59
C ASN A 219 4.55 -2.93 -2.44
N PHE A 220 5.72 -3.16 -1.88
CA PHE A 220 6.71 -2.14 -1.57
C PHE A 220 8.03 -2.45 -2.26
N TYR A 221 8.72 -1.42 -2.75
CA TYR A 221 10.02 -1.55 -3.39
C TYR A 221 11.08 -0.84 -2.57
N ILE A 222 12.19 -1.54 -2.36
CA ILE A 222 13.40 -1.03 -1.72
C ILE A 222 14.53 -1.23 -2.74
N SER A 223 15.32 -0.20 -2.98
CA SER A 223 16.46 -0.28 -3.89
C SER A 223 17.58 -1.15 -3.30
N ASP A 224 18.39 -1.74 -4.17
CA ASP A 224 19.54 -2.58 -3.77
C ASP A 224 20.65 -1.78 -3.07
N ARG A 225 20.52 -0.45 -2.93
CA ARG A 225 21.49 0.42 -2.24
C ARG A 225 21.25 0.51 -0.73
N SER A 226 20.05 0.17 -0.28
CA SER A 226 19.71 0.15 1.13
C SER A 226 20.07 -1.20 1.73
N ASP A 227 21.37 -1.39 1.96
CA ASP A 227 21.85 -2.52 2.74
C ASP A 227 21.39 -2.37 4.19
N ILE A 228 20.68 -3.38 4.69
CA ILE A 228 20.32 -3.51 6.10
C ILE A 228 21.05 -4.75 6.62
N GLU A 229 21.89 -4.56 7.63
CA GLU A 229 22.61 -5.66 8.23
C GLU A 229 21.63 -6.60 8.96
N LYS A 230 21.74 -7.91 8.67
CA LYS A 230 20.88 -8.90 9.30
C LYS A 230 21.16 -8.97 10.80
N GLY A 231 20.10 -8.96 11.60
CA GLY A 231 20.18 -9.12 13.05
C GLY A 231 20.25 -7.81 13.83
N THR A 232 20.31 -6.65 13.16
CA THR A 232 20.14 -5.35 13.82
C THR A 232 18.72 -5.16 14.34
N GLU A 233 18.53 -4.12 15.17
CA GLU A 233 17.21 -3.75 15.68
C GLU A 233 16.28 -3.32 14.54
N GLU A 234 16.76 -2.52 13.58
CA GLU A 234 15.97 -2.10 12.43
C GLU A 234 15.56 -3.29 11.55
N TYR A 235 16.46 -4.26 11.35
CA TYR A 235 16.13 -5.47 10.61
C TYR A 235 14.97 -6.24 11.27
N LYS A 236 15.06 -6.47 12.58
CA LYS A 236 14.01 -7.17 13.35
C LYS A 236 12.71 -6.39 13.36
N TYR A 237 12.78 -5.07 13.49
CA TYR A 237 11.62 -4.21 13.40
C TYR A 237 10.92 -4.34 12.04
N LEU A 238 11.67 -4.27 10.95
CA LEU A 238 11.14 -4.44 9.59
C LEU A 238 10.53 -5.84 9.39
N GLN A 239 11.14 -6.89 9.94
CA GLN A 239 10.56 -8.24 9.96
C GLN A 239 9.19 -8.23 10.64
N HIS A 240 9.10 -7.78 11.90
CA HIS A 240 7.84 -7.75 12.63
C HIS A 240 6.78 -6.86 11.96
N LEU A 241 7.21 -5.72 11.41
CA LEU A 241 6.33 -4.78 10.72
C LEU A 241 5.73 -5.39 9.44
N ALA A 242 6.53 -6.17 8.70
CA ALA A 242 6.09 -6.97 7.56
C ALA A 242 5.36 -8.27 7.97
N GLY A 243 5.20 -8.50 9.29
CA GLY A 243 4.54 -9.68 9.83
C GLY A 243 5.41 -10.95 9.84
N ASP A 244 6.72 -10.85 9.72
CA ASP A 244 7.60 -12.00 9.95
C ASP A 244 7.84 -12.15 11.46
N ASP A 245 6.98 -12.92 12.15
CA ASP A 245 7.02 -13.17 13.61
C ASP A 245 7.75 -14.46 14.01
N GLY A 246 8.46 -15.09 13.07
CA GLY A 246 9.31 -16.25 13.34
C GLY A 246 8.58 -17.60 13.50
N THR A 247 7.27 -17.69 13.24
CA THR A 247 6.53 -18.97 13.34
C THR A 247 6.57 -19.82 12.06
N TYR A 248 6.83 -19.24 10.89
CA TYR A 248 7.03 -19.96 9.63
C TYR A 248 8.01 -19.20 8.72
N PHE A 249 9.12 -19.84 8.31
CA PHE A 249 10.04 -19.29 7.32
C PHE A 249 9.38 -19.22 5.92
N THR A 250 9.42 -18.04 5.32
CA THR A 250 9.42 -17.66 3.87
C THR A 250 8.72 -16.29 3.79
N GLY A 251 9.16 -15.26 3.07
CA GLY A 251 10.35 -14.95 2.29
C GLY A 251 10.19 -13.51 1.76
N PHE A 252 10.98 -12.56 2.28
CA PHE A 252 10.96 -11.13 1.88
C PHE A 252 10.83 -11.00 0.37
N GLN A 253 9.72 -10.49 -0.16
CA GLN A 253 9.71 -9.96 -1.52
C GLN A 253 10.17 -8.50 -1.49
N MET A 254 11.46 -8.35 -1.17
CA MET A 254 12.26 -7.27 -1.72
C MET A 254 12.54 -7.66 -3.17
N THR A 255 12.08 -6.88 -4.14
CA THR A 255 12.54 -7.03 -5.52
C THR A 255 13.94 -6.43 -5.70
N ALA A 256 14.86 -6.85 -4.84
CA ALA A 256 16.28 -6.76 -5.10
C ALA A 256 16.70 -7.99 -5.90
N GLY A 257 17.51 -7.80 -6.95
CA GLY A 257 17.86 -8.84 -7.90
C GLY A 257 18.62 -10.00 -7.26
N ILE A 258 17.93 -11.09 -6.89
CA ILE A 258 18.53 -12.39 -6.57
C ILE A 258 17.68 -13.53 -7.17
N SER A 259 18.38 -14.52 -7.73
CA SER A 259 17.97 -15.75 -8.43
C SER A 259 16.56 -16.32 -8.16
N THR A 260 15.91 -16.71 -9.26
CA THR A 260 14.55 -17.24 -9.44
C THR A 260 14.26 -18.61 -8.81
N SER A 261 14.71 -18.89 -7.59
CA SER A 261 14.24 -20.07 -6.86
C SER A 261 13.88 -19.70 -5.43
N HIS A 262 12.59 -19.84 -5.11
CA HIS A 262 11.93 -19.78 -3.77
C HIS A 262 10.82 -18.72 -3.67
N LEU A 263 9.96 -18.65 -4.70
CA LEU A 263 8.72 -17.90 -4.69
C LEU A 263 7.61 -18.69 -3.99
N CYS A 264 7.32 -18.39 -2.71
CA CYS A 264 5.96 -18.37 -2.18
C CYS A 264 5.95 -17.80 -0.75
N ASN A 265 4.91 -17.01 -0.43
CA ASN A 265 4.44 -16.61 0.90
C ASN A 265 5.09 -15.39 1.58
N ILE A 266 4.75 -14.16 1.15
CA ILE A 266 4.60 -13.02 2.08
C ILE A 266 3.35 -12.22 1.72
N SER A 267 2.22 -12.58 2.29
CA SER A 267 1.05 -11.68 2.22
C SER A 267 0.08 -11.78 3.40
N LYS A 268 0.40 -12.45 4.51
CA LYS A 268 -0.65 -12.89 5.45
C LYS A 268 -0.54 -12.37 6.89
N GLN A 269 0.65 -12.05 7.38
CA GLN A 269 0.81 -11.72 8.81
C GLN A 269 0.77 -10.21 9.13
N CYS A 270 1.07 -9.33 8.17
CA CYS A 270 0.80 -7.87 8.25
C CYS A 270 -0.61 -7.56 8.80
N ARG A 271 -1.60 -8.39 8.44
CA ARG A 271 -3.01 -8.21 8.80
C ARG A 271 -3.39 -8.74 10.18
N ILE A 272 -2.64 -9.71 10.71
CA ILE A 272 -2.92 -10.34 12.02
C ILE A 272 -2.23 -9.56 13.14
N ASN A 273 -1.00 -9.06 12.93
CA ASN A 273 -0.28 -8.27 13.93
C ASN A 273 -0.98 -6.94 14.25
N ALA A 274 -1.80 -6.42 13.34
CA ALA A 274 -2.67 -5.26 13.60
C ALA A 274 -3.82 -5.54 14.60
N MET A 275 -3.92 -6.75 15.18
CA MET A 275 -4.99 -7.16 16.10
C MET A 275 -4.55 -7.34 17.55
N THR A 276 -3.24 -7.40 17.86
CA THR A 276 -2.75 -8.00 19.12
C THR A 276 -1.90 -7.09 20.00
N GLU A 277 -1.52 -5.89 19.55
CA GLU A 277 -0.66 -4.98 20.33
C GLU A 277 -1.41 -3.74 20.84
N ASN A 278 -1.12 -3.34 22.09
CA ASN A 278 -1.69 -2.13 22.72
C ASN A 278 -1.26 -0.83 22.01
N GLN A 279 -0.18 -0.87 21.23
CA GLN A 279 0.26 0.20 20.32
C GLN A 279 0.63 -0.41 18.97
N PRO A 280 0.23 0.19 17.84
CA PRO A 280 0.58 -0.32 16.52
C PRO A 280 2.09 -0.25 16.26
N LEU A 281 2.69 -1.30 15.68
CA LEU A 281 4.13 -1.33 15.36
C LEU A 281 4.61 -0.13 14.54
N TYR A 282 3.80 0.39 13.62
CA TYR A 282 4.18 1.56 12.80
C TYR A 282 4.36 2.85 13.61
N THR A 283 3.96 2.89 14.89
CA THR A 283 4.26 4.02 15.79
C THR A 283 5.74 4.10 16.14
N GLN A 284 6.50 3.02 15.97
CA GLN A 284 7.95 2.97 16.12
C GLN A 284 8.67 3.33 14.80
N PHE A 285 8.08 4.19 13.97
CA PHE A 285 8.61 4.57 12.66
C PHE A 285 10.03 5.15 12.71
N HIS A 286 10.50 5.65 13.86
CA HIS A 286 11.88 6.09 14.04
C HIS A 286 12.91 4.98 13.80
N LEU A 287 12.52 3.71 13.95
CA LEU A 287 13.31 2.52 13.63
C LEU A 287 13.36 2.19 12.12
N ILE A 288 12.65 2.94 11.27
CA ILE A 288 12.86 2.85 9.82
C ILE A 288 14.28 3.36 9.51
N PRO A 289 15.11 2.55 8.82
CA PRO A 289 16.48 2.93 8.50
C PRO A 289 16.54 4.26 7.75
N ASN A 290 17.49 5.11 8.16
CA ASN A 290 17.80 6.34 7.44
C ASN A 290 18.19 6.07 5.98
N SER A 291 18.84 4.93 5.70
CA SER A 291 19.20 4.50 4.34
C SER A 291 18.00 4.35 3.39
N PHE A 292 16.76 4.31 3.89
CA PHE A 292 15.57 4.29 3.05
C PHE A 292 15.19 5.69 2.54
N ILE A 293 15.46 6.70 3.35
CA ILE A 293 15.06 8.08 3.08
C ILE A 293 16.24 8.95 2.65
N GLU A 294 17.48 8.57 2.93
CA GLU A 294 18.68 9.30 2.53
C GLU A 294 19.13 8.99 1.08
N PRO A 295 19.88 9.90 0.42
CA PRO A 295 20.34 9.76 -0.97
C PRO A 295 21.24 8.55 -1.26
#